data_AF-A0A938X6X3-F1
#
_entry.id   AF-A0A938X6X3-F1
#
_cell.length_a   1.000
_cell.length_b   1.000
_cell.length_c   1.000
_cell.angle_alpha   90.00
_cell.angle_beta   90.00
_cell.angle_gamma   90.00
#
_symmetry.space_group_name_H-M   'P 1'
#
loop_
_entity.id
_entity.type
_entity.pdbx_description
1 polymer ?
#
loop_
_entity_poly.entity_id
_entity_poly.type
_entity_poly.pdbx_seq_one_letter_code
_entity_poly.pdbx_strand_id
1 'polypeptide(L)'
;MSFNRKKGISVAAALILLALFNVLVFLLPTGRGITFWLGYSFVTLAVVLFAAVMLFLFDSEDKKRTFLRLPLISTAWIYLILQTIVGLWQIFSPVFPYVPALIINGCLAGFFIIILLASKAAGESIEKQEAHIAEKVYFINNMQLLLSSVKTDDEEVTQKIHTLSEDIKFSDPMSHSMLSELEKQIEAKVILLKADVSDKEKAMADIEGISDLLKERNQKCRMLKNVKEEKKAEDSSGVKYVAVTVGVLGALATVALVICFVIVPNNTYKTAMSLYENEQYTEARVVFESLNGYSDSNEMIEACKTAITEQQYLDAQKLYEEGKYDEAIQAFESLGTYKDSKEMIESVKQTVTENKYIQAEDYFESQNYLEAMKLYTELGDYKDCKQKIEQIQNRLATDGAVYYGTYQNQPIAWRVLQTEDDRMLLIAQEAICELPYNDEIKDVTWQESSLCNWLNNEFIGSFSEDQLADILTTNVGGADCKVYLLSQEEAEDLEDESVLSSEKDWWLRTKSDVNAVYVTASGEIVEDGETVVRAKGVRPCIWINLK
;
A
#
# COMPACT_ATOMS: atom_id res chain seq x y z
N MET A 1 -0.23 52.26 -15.55
CA MET A 1 1.08 51.60 -15.74
C MET A 1 1.29 51.44 -17.23
N SER A 2 2.23 52.17 -17.86
CA SER A 2 2.55 51.94 -19.27
C SER A 2 3.35 50.64 -19.39
N PHE A 3 2.91 49.74 -20.25
CA PHE A 3 3.54 48.44 -20.46
C PHE A 3 4.69 48.60 -21.47
N ASN A 4 5.93 48.75 -20.98
CA ASN A 4 7.10 48.87 -21.86
C ASN A 4 7.47 47.51 -22.48
N ARG A 5 7.99 47.51 -23.72
CA ARG A 5 8.55 46.34 -24.43
C ARG A 5 9.41 45.43 -23.55
N LYS A 6 10.24 45.98 -22.66
CA LYS A 6 11.06 45.18 -21.73
C LYS A 6 10.23 44.42 -20.69
N LYS A 7 9.21 45.05 -20.09
CA LYS A 7 8.26 44.39 -19.17
C LYS A 7 7.53 43.24 -19.88
N GLY A 8 7.10 43.48 -21.13
CA GLY A 8 6.41 42.46 -21.93
C GLY A 8 7.27 41.24 -22.25
N ILE A 9 8.55 41.42 -22.60
CA ILE A 9 9.47 40.30 -22.86
C ILE A 9 9.69 39.46 -21.60
N SER A 10 9.89 40.09 -20.44
CA SER A 10 10.12 39.37 -19.18
C SER A 10 8.90 38.57 -18.72
N VAL A 11 7.69 39.14 -18.86
CA VAL A 11 6.45 38.41 -18.57
C VAL A 11 6.23 37.26 -19.55
N ALA A 12 6.45 37.49 -20.85
CA ALA A 12 6.35 36.44 -21.86
C ALA A 12 7.32 35.29 -21.58
N ALA A 13 8.57 35.58 -21.19
CA ALA A 13 9.55 34.56 -20.82
C ALA A 13 9.08 33.74 -19.60
N ALA A 14 8.55 34.38 -18.56
CA ALA A 14 8.01 33.68 -17.39
C ALA A 14 6.80 32.79 -17.73
N LEU A 15 5.90 33.26 -18.60
CA LEU A 15 4.76 32.48 -19.07
C LEU A 15 5.17 31.26 -19.91
N ILE A 16 6.18 31.42 -20.78
CA ILE A 16 6.75 30.31 -21.55
C ILE A 16 7.38 29.28 -20.61
N LEU A 17 8.14 29.73 -19.61
CA LEU A 17 8.78 28.86 -18.64
C LEU A 17 7.75 28.09 -17.80
N LEU A 18 6.64 28.75 -17.42
CA LEU A 18 5.51 28.11 -16.74
C LEU A 18 4.82 27.07 -17.65
N ALA A 19 4.60 27.40 -18.92
CA ALA A 19 3.98 26.47 -19.87
C ALA A 19 4.86 25.23 -20.07
N LEU A 20 6.17 25.41 -20.27
CA LEU A 20 7.13 24.32 -20.39
C LEU A 20 7.18 23.45 -19.13
N PHE A 21 7.14 24.08 -17.94
CA PHE A 21 7.10 23.36 -16.66
C PHE A 21 5.83 22.52 -16.52
N ASN A 22 4.64 23.07 -16.86
CA ASN A 22 3.40 22.31 -16.81
C ASN A 22 3.42 21.12 -17.78
N VAL A 23 3.91 21.33 -19.01
CA VAL A 23 4.07 20.26 -19.99
C VAL A 23 5.01 19.16 -19.45
N LEU A 24 6.16 19.54 -18.90
CA LEU A 24 7.13 18.61 -18.32
C LEU A 24 6.52 17.76 -17.18
N VAL A 25 5.86 18.41 -16.22
CA VAL A 25 5.37 17.75 -15.01
C VAL A 25 4.16 16.85 -15.29
N PHE A 26 3.23 17.27 -16.16
CA PHE A 26 2.00 16.51 -16.41
C PHE A 26 2.11 15.45 -17.52
N LEU A 27 3.13 15.52 -18.38
CA LEU A 27 3.41 14.45 -19.35
C LEU A 27 4.15 13.26 -18.73
N LEU A 28 4.89 13.45 -17.64
CA LEU A 28 5.66 12.39 -17.01
C LEU A 28 4.78 11.55 -16.06
N PRO A 29 4.91 10.21 -16.08
CA PRO A 29 4.08 9.31 -15.28
C PRO A 29 4.54 9.30 -13.80
N THR A 30 4.29 10.41 -13.10
CA THR A 30 4.64 10.60 -11.69
C THR A 30 3.42 10.46 -10.78
N GLY A 31 3.64 9.96 -9.56
CA GLY A 31 2.60 9.84 -8.54
C GLY A 31 2.16 11.22 -8.03
N ARG A 32 0.85 11.51 -8.09
CA ARG A 32 0.28 12.83 -7.73
C ARG A 32 -0.11 12.92 -6.25
N GLY A 33 0.83 12.63 -5.36
CA GLY A 33 0.64 12.71 -3.90
C GLY A 33 0.74 14.13 -3.33
N ILE A 34 0.66 14.28 -2.00
CA ILE A 34 0.75 15.59 -1.32
C ILE A 34 2.10 16.28 -1.63
N THR A 35 3.21 15.54 -1.56
CA THR A 35 4.55 16.05 -1.85
C THR A 35 4.69 16.59 -3.29
N PHE A 36 4.03 15.93 -4.25
CA PHE A 36 3.97 16.38 -5.64
C PHE A 36 3.30 17.76 -5.74
N TRP A 37 2.13 17.94 -5.11
CA TRP A 37 1.40 19.21 -5.16
C TRP A 37 2.12 20.33 -4.41
N LEU A 38 2.87 20.01 -3.34
CA LEU A 38 3.76 20.96 -2.68
C LEU A 38 4.86 21.44 -3.64
N GLY A 39 5.61 20.52 -4.25
CA GLY A 39 6.66 20.88 -5.22
C GLY A 39 6.11 21.71 -6.38
N TYR A 40 4.98 21.29 -6.97
CA TYR A 40 4.32 21.99 -8.07
C TYR A 40 3.85 23.41 -7.70
N SER A 41 3.17 23.55 -6.56
CA SER A 41 2.60 24.84 -6.14
C SER A 41 3.69 25.86 -5.81
N PHE A 42 4.78 25.46 -5.16
CA PHE A 42 5.87 26.36 -4.84
C PHE A 42 6.71 26.77 -6.07
N VAL A 43 6.91 25.90 -7.06
CA VAL A 43 7.54 26.30 -8.34
C VAL A 43 6.65 27.28 -9.09
N THR A 44 5.35 27.01 -9.15
CA THR A 44 4.37 27.92 -9.77
C THR A 44 4.37 29.28 -9.07
N LEU A 45 4.35 29.29 -7.73
CA LEU A 45 4.46 30.51 -6.93
C LEU A 45 5.77 31.26 -7.21
N ALA A 46 6.90 30.57 -7.33
CA ALA A 46 8.18 31.20 -7.65
C ALA A 46 8.21 31.84 -9.04
N VAL A 47 7.60 31.21 -10.06
CA VAL A 47 7.45 31.82 -11.39
C VAL A 47 6.57 33.07 -11.33
N VAL A 48 5.46 33.02 -10.59
CA VAL A 48 4.56 34.17 -10.39
C VAL A 48 5.26 35.32 -9.67
N LEU A 49 5.98 35.02 -8.58
CA LEU A 49 6.76 36.01 -7.83
C LEU A 49 7.88 36.60 -8.70
N PHE A 50 8.59 35.79 -9.47
CA PHE A 50 9.59 36.25 -10.42
C PHE A 50 8.97 37.23 -11.44
N ALA A 51 7.84 36.86 -12.05
CA ALA A 51 7.14 37.74 -13.00
C ALA A 51 6.70 39.05 -12.34
N ALA A 52 6.20 39.00 -11.10
CA ALA A 52 5.80 40.18 -10.33
C ALA A 52 7.01 41.11 -10.07
N VAL A 53 8.14 40.56 -9.61
CA VAL A 53 9.37 41.32 -9.38
C VAL A 53 9.84 42.00 -10.67
N MET A 54 9.82 41.29 -11.80
CA MET A 54 10.19 41.87 -13.10
C MET A 54 9.24 42.99 -13.54
N LEU A 55 7.93 42.85 -13.29
CA LEU A 55 6.93 43.88 -13.61
C LEU A 55 7.11 45.16 -12.79
N PHE A 56 7.39 45.03 -11.48
CA PHE A 56 7.56 46.17 -10.58
C PHE A 56 8.91 46.88 -10.73
N LEU A 57 9.98 46.17 -11.12
CA LEU A 57 11.32 46.75 -11.19
C LEU A 57 11.64 47.47 -12.50
N PHE A 58 11.14 46.99 -13.64
CA PHE A 58 11.48 47.53 -14.98
C PHE A 58 10.68 48.78 -15.35
N ASP A 59 10.61 49.80 -14.51
CA ASP A 59 10.00 51.09 -14.89
C ASP A 59 11.01 51.97 -15.66
N SER A 60 10.63 52.41 -16.85
CA SER A 60 11.59 52.65 -17.94
C SER A 60 12.16 54.05 -18.07
N GLU A 61 11.84 54.97 -17.16
CA GLU A 61 12.21 56.38 -17.36
C GLU A 61 13.61 56.71 -16.82
N ASP A 62 14.15 55.94 -15.87
CA ASP A 62 15.42 56.29 -15.22
C ASP A 62 16.43 55.12 -15.17
N LYS A 63 17.46 55.23 -16.01
CA LYS A 63 18.54 54.22 -16.10
C LYS A 63 19.34 54.10 -14.80
N LYS A 64 19.44 55.15 -13.99
CA LYS A 64 20.16 55.11 -12.70
C LYS A 64 19.38 54.31 -11.67
N ARG A 65 18.07 54.58 -11.54
CA ARG A 65 17.18 53.80 -10.66
C ARG A 65 17.11 52.32 -11.04
N THR A 66 17.26 52.01 -12.33
CA THR A 66 17.30 50.62 -12.82
C THR A 66 18.57 49.89 -12.34
N PHE A 67 19.72 50.58 -12.27
CA PHE A 67 20.99 49.99 -11.83
C PHE A 67 20.97 49.57 -10.35
N LEU A 68 20.41 50.42 -9.48
CA LEU A 68 20.26 50.14 -8.04
C LEU A 68 19.34 48.94 -7.75
N ARG A 69 18.54 48.53 -8.73
CA ARG A 69 17.57 47.42 -8.63
C ARG A 69 18.09 46.10 -9.25
N LEU A 70 19.25 46.09 -9.90
CA LEU A 70 19.84 44.89 -10.48
C LEU A 70 20.09 43.74 -9.47
N PRO A 71 20.55 44.00 -8.22
CA PRO A 71 20.70 42.94 -7.22
C PRO A 71 19.38 42.24 -6.87
N LEU A 72 18.24 42.92 -7.05
CA LEU A 72 16.92 42.38 -6.77
C LEU A 72 16.46 41.41 -7.89
N ILE A 73 16.91 41.63 -9.12
CA ILE A 73 16.66 40.75 -10.26
C ILE A 73 17.53 39.49 -10.16
N SER A 74 18.80 39.63 -9.77
CA SER A 74 19.69 38.47 -9.62
C SER A 74 19.23 37.55 -8.50
N THR A 75 18.77 38.08 -7.37
CA THR A 75 18.22 37.27 -6.26
C THR A 75 16.93 36.55 -6.65
N ALA A 76 16.06 37.18 -7.44
CA ALA A 76 14.85 36.54 -7.97
C ALA A 76 15.16 35.37 -8.92
N TRP A 77 16.19 35.49 -9.77
CA TRP A 77 16.66 34.37 -10.60
C TRP A 77 17.25 33.22 -9.78
N ILE A 78 18.07 33.53 -8.77
CA ILE A 78 18.65 32.52 -7.88
C ILE A 78 17.54 31.74 -7.17
N TYR A 79 16.54 32.44 -6.62
CA TYR A 79 15.39 31.81 -5.97
C TYR A 79 14.60 30.93 -6.94
N LEU A 80 14.28 31.43 -8.14
CA LEU A 80 13.54 30.68 -9.16
C LEU A 80 14.26 29.37 -9.53
N ILE A 81 15.58 29.44 -9.77
CA ILE A 81 16.39 28.27 -10.13
C ILE A 81 16.40 27.27 -8.98
N LEU A 82 16.72 27.71 -7.76
CA LEU A 82 16.83 26.81 -6.62
C LEU A 82 15.48 26.17 -6.26
N GLN A 83 14.40 26.96 -6.30
CA GLN A 83 13.05 26.46 -6.07
C GLN A 83 12.59 25.48 -7.14
N THR A 84 12.99 25.68 -8.40
CA THR A 84 12.71 24.73 -9.50
C THR A 84 13.46 23.41 -9.29
N ILE A 85 14.73 23.46 -8.88
CA ILE A 85 15.50 22.24 -8.57
C ILE A 85 14.86 21.45 -7.44
N VAL A 86 14.54 22.11 -6.31
CA VAL A 86 13.91 21.48 -5.16
C VAL A 86 12.52 20.94 -5.50
N GLY A 87 11.71 21.72 -6.21
CA GLY A 87 10.36 21.32 -6.62
C GLY A 87 10.37 20.13 -7.58
N LEU A 88 11.25 20.12 -8.57
CA LEU A 88 11.42 18.96 -9.47
C LEU A 88 11.86 17.72 -8.69
N TRP A 89 12.84 17.84 -7.78
CA TRP A 89 13.27 16.72 -6.95
C TRP A 89 12.12 16.15 -6.10
N GLN A 90 11.26 17.00 -5.53
CA GLN A 90 10.08 16.58 -4.78
C GLN A 90 9.00 15.93 -5.67
N ILE A 91 8.79 16.43 -6.89
CA ILE A 91 7.84 15.87 -7.87
C ILE A 91 8.28 14.47 -8.33
N PHE A 92 9.59 14.24 -8.49
CA PHE A 92 10.13 12.97 -8.95
C PHE A 92 10.49 11.99 -7.83
N SER A 93 10.32 12.37 -6.56
CA SER A 93 10.61 11.50 -5.40
C SER A 93 9.31 11.00 -4.75
N PRO A 94 8.76 9.85 -5.18
CA PRO A 94 7.48 9.35 -4.68
C PRO A 94 7.50 8.94 -3.20
N VAL A 95 8.68 8.72 -2.63
CA VAL A 95 8.86 8.23 -1.25
C VAL A 95 9.14 9.37 -0.26
N PHE A 96 9.26 10.62 -0.73
CA PHE A 96 9.67 11.73 0.14
C PHE A 96 8.50 12.24 1.02
N PRO A 97 8.67 12.30 2.36
CA PRO A 97 7.61 12.77 3.26
C PRO A 97 7.24 14.24 3.05
N TYR A 98 5.95 14.57 3.18
CA TYR A 98 5.45 15.92 2.88
C TYR A 98 5.86 16.98 3.92
N VAL A 99 6.12 16.61 5.18
CA VAL A 99 6.46 17.57 6.24
C VAL A 99 7.85 18.20 6.01
N PRO A 100 8.95 17.45 5.79
CA PRO A 100 10.22 18.02 5.34
C PRO A 100 10.09 18.84 4.05
N ALA A 101 9.29 18.37 3.09
CA ALA A 101 9.07 19.08 1.84
C ALA A 101 8.48 20.48 2.08
N LEU A 102 7.48 20.57 2.95
CA LEU A 102 6.85 21.83 3.34
C LEU A 102 7.85 22.77 4.03
N ILE A 103 8.68 22.25 4.95
CA ILE A 103 9.70 23.02 5.66
C ILE A 103 10.72 23.59 4.66
N ILE A 104 11.29 22.77 3.78
CA ILE A 104 12.30 23.21 2.80
C ILE A 104 11.74 24.33 1.92
N ASN A 105 10.53 24.13 1.37
CA ASN A 105 9.86 25.12 0.52
C ASN A 105 9.54 26.41 1.26
N GLY A 106 9.00 26.30 2.48
CA GLY A 106 8.68 27.46 3.33
C GLY A 106 9.93 28.27 3.70
N CYS A 107 11.03 27.60 4.05
CA CYS A 107 12.30 28.26 4.35
C CYS A 107 12.86 28.98 3.11
N LEU A 108 12.81 28.32 1.95
CA LEU A 108 13.26 28.93 0.69
C LEU A 108 12.49 30.20 0.33
N ALA A 109 11.16 30.14 0.39
CA ALA A 109 10.31 31.30 0.17
C ALA A 109 10.56 32.40 1.23
N GLY A 110 10.71 32.01 2.50
CA GLY A 110 11.00 32.92 3.60
C GLY A 110 12.32 33.67 3.43
N PHE A 111 13.40 32.96 3.10
CA PHE A 111 14.70 33.57 2.81
C PHE A 111 14.61 34.54 1.63
N PHE A 112 13.91 34.16 0.56
CA PHE A 112 13.73 35.03 -0.59
C PHE A 112 12.99 36.33 -0.21
N ILE A 113 11.91 36.25 0.57
CA ILE A 113 11.16 37.43 1.03
C ILE A 113 12.05 38.33 1.88
N ILE A 114 12.84 37.77 2.81
CA ILE A 114 13.75 38.55 3.66
C ILE A 114 14.80 39.27 2.81
N ILE A 115 15.42 38.59 1.84
CA ILE A 115 16.40 39.19 0.92
C ILE A 115 15.76 40.27 0.06
N LEU A 116 14.52 40.08 -0.39
CA LEU A 116 13.79 41.04 -1.19
C LEU A 116 13.51 42.33 -0.40
N LEU A 117 13.05 42.21 0.86
CA LEU A 117 12.84 43.34 1.76
C LEU A 117 14.15 44.06 2.09
N ALA A 118 15.23 43.31 2.34
CA ALA A 118 16.57 43.85 2.58
C ALA A 118 17.09 44.65 1.38
N SER A 119 16.96 44.08 0.18
CA SER A 119 17.46 44.68 -1.06
C SER A 119 16.69 45.96 -1.39
N LYS A 120 15.39 46.01 -1.09
CA LYS A 120 14.58 47.22 -1.22
C LYS A 120 15.05 48.31 -0.25
N ALA A 121 15.23 47.98 1.03
CA ALA A 121 15.69 48.93 2.04
C ALA A 121 17.08 49.49 1.70
N ALA A 122 18.00 48.66 1.22
CA ALA A 122 19.32 49.10 0.76
C ALA A 122 19.23 50.08 -0.42
N GLY A 123 18.38 49.81 -1.40
CA GLY A 123 18.16 50.70 -2.54
C GLY A 123 17.66 52.09 -2.13
N GLU A 124 16.69 52.16 -1.20
CA GLU A 124 16.16 53.44 -0.69
C GLU A 124 17.22 54.25 0.07
N SER A 125 18.11 53.59 0.83
CA SER A 125 19.21 54.27 1.53
C SER A 125 20.25 54.83 0.57
N ILE A 126 20.58 54.11 -0.51
CA ILE A 126 21.51 54.60 -1.54
C ILE A 126 20.93 55.81 -2.27
N GLU A 127 19.64 55.76 -2.64
CA GLU A 127 18.98 56.88 -3.32
C GLU A 127 18.95 58.15 -2.46
N LYS A 128 18.71 58.01 -1.14
CA LYS A 128 18.81 59.14 -0.19
C LYS A 128 20.22 59.72 -0.13
N GLN A 129 21.24 58.87 -0.16
CA GLN A 129 22.64 59.31 -0.09
C GLN A 129 23.10 59.99 -1.38
N GLU A 130 22.71 59.47 -2.55
CA GLU A 130 22.95 60.12 -3.85
C GLU A 130 22.27 61.48 -3.96
N ALA A 131 21.02 61.61 -3.48
CA ALA A 131 20.30 62.89 -3.47
C ALA A 131 21.04 63.94 -2.62
N HIS A 132 21.52 63.55 -1.44
CA HIS A 132 22.31 64.42 -0.57
C HIS A 132 23.66 64.82 -1.18
N ILE A 133 24.34 63.89 -1.87
CA ILE A 133 25.59 64.19 -2.60
C ILE A 133 25.32 65.15 -3.75
N ALA A 134 24.24 64.95 -4.51
CA ALA A 134 23.86 65.84 -5.61
C ALA A 134 23.59 67.27 -5.12
N GLU A 135 22.94 67.42 -3.97
CA GLU A 135 22.71 68.72 -3.34
C GLU A 135 24.04 69.42 -2.98
N LYS A 136 25.01 68.70 -2.39
CA LYS A 136 26.31 69.25 -1.99
C LYS A 136 27.16 69.78 -3.16
N VAL A 137 26.95 69.27 -4.38
CA VAL A 137 27.74 69.64 -5.57
C VAL A 137 26.99 70.63 -6.50
N TYR A 138 25.70 70.88 -6.25
CA TYR A 138 24.84 71.68 -7.13
C TYR A 138 25.39 73.08 -7.40
N PHE A 139 25.79 73.81 -6.35
CA PHE A 139 26.33 75.16 -6.46
C PHE A 139 27.55 75.23 -7.40
N ILE A 140 28.53 74.34 -7.19
CA ILE A 140 29.77 74.31 -7.98
C ILE A 140 29.46 74.10 -9.47
N ASN A 141 28.60 73.12 -9.78
CA ASN A 141 28.20 72.83 -11.16
C ASN A 141 27.43 73.99 -11.79
N ASN A 142 26.50 74.61 -11.06
CA ASN A 142 25.73 75.75 -11.55
C ASN A 142 26.65 76.95 -11.87
N MET A 143 27.58 77.27 -10.97
CA MET A 143 28.51 78.38 -11.17
C MET A 143 29.48 78.15 -12.33
N GLN A 144 30.01 76.93 -12.50
CA GLN A 144 30.82 76.58 -13.66
C GLN A 144 30.07 76.76 -14.98
N LEU A 145 28.78 76.36 -15.00
CA LEU A 145 27.92 76.56 -16.16
C LEU A 145 27.74 78.04 -16.48
N LEU A 146 27.41 78.86 -15.48
CA LEU A 146 27.24 80.30 -15.67
C LEU A 146 28.52 80.97 -16.16
N LEU A 147 29.68 80.69 -15.56
CA LEU A 147 30.96 81.26 -15.98
C LEU A 147 31.37 80.82 -17.39
N SER A 148 31.14 79.56 -17.77
CA SER A 148 31.41 79.09 -19.14
C SER A 148 30.56 79.79 -20.21
N SER A 149 29.44 80.39 -19.79
CA SER A 149 28.55 81.14 -20.68
C SER A 149 28.95 82.61 -20.87
N VAL A 150 29.94 83.09 -20.11
CA VAL A 150 30.50 84.44 -20.23
C VAL A 150 31.54 84.43 -21.35
N LYS A 151 31.33 85.25 -22.38
CA LYS A 151 32.21 85.37 -23.55
C LYS A 151 32.72 86.80 -23.66
N THR A 152 34.03 86.95 -23.88
CA THR A 152 34.68 88.25 -24.06
C THR A 152 35.84 88.12 -25.04
N ASP A 153 36.13 89.21 -25.75
CA ASP A 153 37.25 89.30 -26.69
C ASP A 153 38.53 89.83 -26.00
N ASP A 154 38.45 90.26 -24.73
CA ASP A 154 39.60 90.69 -23.93
C ASP A 154 40.34 89.48 -23.32
N GLU A 155 41.61 89.33 -23.68
CA GLU A 155 42.46 88.20 -23.30
C GLU A 155 42.74 88.15 -21.79
N GLU A 156 42.86 89.31 -21.14
CA GLU A 156 43.14 89.43 -19.71
C GLU A 156 41.92 89.05 -18.86
N VAL A 157 40.74 89.54 -19.24
CA VAL A 157 39.47 89.19 -18.60
C VAL A 157 39.17 87.69 -18.80
N THR A 158 39.46 87.15 -19.98
CA THR A 158 39.30 85.71 -20.28
C THR A 158 40.17 84.85 -19.35
N GLN A 159 41.44 85.21 -19.17
CA GLN A 159 42.35 84.49 -18.27
C GLN A 159 41.87 84.55 -16.82
N LYS A 160 41.36 85.70 -16.37
CA LYS A 160 40.83 85.88 -15.01
C LYS A 160 39.54 85.09 -14.76
N ILE A 161 38.64 85.03 -15.74
CA ILE A 161 37.44 84.17 -15.68
C ILE A 161 37.85 82.69 -15.61
N HIS A 162 38.89 82.29 -16.34
CA HIS A 162 39.42 80.93 -16.26
C HIS A 162 39.95 80.61 -14.85
N THR A 163 40.77 81.48 -14.27
CA THR A 163 41.25 81.31 -12.89
C THR A 163 40.09 81.21 -11.89
N LEU A 164 39.09 82.09 -12.02
CA LEU A 164 37.92 82.05 -11.14
C LEU A 164 37.12 80.75 -11.30
N SER A 165 36.99 80.25 -12.53
CA SER A 165 36.35 78.96 -12.81
C SER A 165 37.10 77.78 -12.19
N GLU A 166 38.44 77.80 -12.20
CA GLU A 166 39.27 76.82 -11.49
C GLU A 166 39.10 76.92 -9.97
N ASP A 167 39.09 78.12 -9.41
CA ASP A 167 38.89 78.32 -7.96
C ASP A 167 37.54 77.78 -7.49
N ILE A 168 36.49 77.93 -8.30
CA ILE A 168 35.16 77.35 -8.03
C ILE A 168 35.19 75.82 -8.18
N LYS A 169 35.88 75.30 -9.21
CA LYS A 169 36.03 73.85 -9.44
C LYS A 169 36.63 73.12 -8.24
N PHE A 170 37.63 73.74 -7.62
CA PHE A 170 38.36 73.17 -6.48
C PHE A 170 37.78 73.59 -5.11
N SER A 171 36.61 74.23 -5.10
CA SER A 171 35.87 74.54 -3.87
C SER A 171 35.27 73.26 -3.23
N ASP A 172 35.14 73.25 -1.90
CA ASP A 172 34.57 72.10 -1.17
C ASP A 172 33.06 71.94 -1.53
N PRO A 173 32.60 70.76 -1.99
CA PRO A 173 31.19 70.51 -2.24
C PRO A 173 30.41 70.40 -0.91
N MET A 174 29.64 71.42 -0.60
CA MET A 174 28.89 71.56 0.66
C MET A 174 27.58 72.29 0.40
N SER A 175 26.49 71.78 0.97
CA SER A 175 25.19 72.47 1.05
C SER A 175 24.90 72.76 2.52
N HIS A 176 24.63 74.01 2.87
CA HIS A 176 24.23 74.39 4.22
C HIS A 176 23.45 75.72 4.18
N SER A 177 22.45 75.89 5.05
CA SER A 177 21.62 77.11 5.12
C SER A 177 22.46 78.39 5.24
N MET A 178 23.50 78.36 6.08
CA MET A 178 24.48 79.45 6.28
C MET A 178 25.34 79.78 5.06
N LEU A 179 25.43 78.89 4.05
CA LEU A 179 26.12 79.14 2.80
C LEU A 179 25.18 79.74 1.74
N SER A 180 23.87 79.48 1.85
CA SER A 180 22.87 79.84 0.84
C SER A 180 22.87 81.33 0.48
N GLU A 181 23.03 82.21 1.47
CA GLU A 181 23.06 83.66 1.23
C GLU A 181 24.30 84.10 0.45
N LEU A 182 25.48 83.56 0.80
CA LEU A 182 26.72 83.82 0.05
C LEU A 182 26.65 83.25 -1.37
N GLU A 183 26.09 82.05 -1.53
CA GLU A 183 25.97 81.40 -2.84
C GLU A 183 25.03 82.19 -3.76
N LYS A 184 23.94 82.76 -3.24
CA LYS A 184 23.07 83.68 -4.00
C LYS A 184 23.77 84.98 -4.38
N GLN A 185 24.59 85.54 -3.50
CA GLN A 185 25.37 86.75 -3.80
C GLN A 185 26.43 86.50 -4.88
N ILE A 186 27.11 85.34 -4.81
CA ILE A 186 28.05 84.90 -5.84
C ILE A 186 27.31 84.73 -7.18
N GLU A 187 26.17 84.04 -7.20
CA GLU A 187 25.36 83.86 -8.40
C GLU A 187 24.91 85.19 -9.01
N ALA A 188 24.40 86.11 -8.19
CA ALA A 188 24.00 87.44 -8.64
C ALA A 188 25.17 88.22 -9.26
N LYS A 189 26.36 88.17 -8.65
CA LYS A 189 27.56 88.82 -9.20
C LYS A 189 28.05 88.16 -10.49
N VAL A 190 27.94 86.84 -10.63
CA VAL A 190 28.27 86.15 -11.89
C VAL A 190 27.32 86.56 -13.02
N ILE A 191 26.06 86.82 -12.71
CA ILE A 191 25.08 87.36 -13.67
C ILE A 191 25.44 88.81 -14.06
N LEU A 192 25.84 89.65 -13.10
CA LEU A 192 26.31 91.01 -13.36
C LEU A 192 27.57 91.01 -14.22
N LEU A 193 28.57 90.19 -13.87
CA LEU A 193 29.78 89.98 -14.67
C LEU A 193 29.45 89.63 -16.12
N LYS A 194 28.44 88.78 -16.35
CA LYS A 194 27.98 88.43 -17.70
C LYS A 194 27.39 89.62 -18.46
N ALA A 195 26.67 90.50 -17.77
CA ALA A 195 26.06 91.69 -18.36
C ALA A 195 27.11 92.78 -18.67
N ASP A 196 28.09 92.95 -17.78
CA ASP A 196 29.10 94.01 -17.84
C ASP A 196 30.42 93.54 -18.48
N VAL A 197 30.47 92.32 -19.03
CA VAL A 197 31.70 91.70 -19.56
C VAL A 197 32.41 92.51 -20.67
N SER A 198 31.66 93.37 -21.36
CA SER A 198 32.19 94.26 -22.42
C SER A 198 32.93 95.48 -21.86
N ASP A 199 32.75 95.80 -20.57
CA ASP A 199 33.41 96.89 -19.86
C ASP A 199 34.51 96.30 -18.99
N LYS A 200 35.77 96.42 -19.43
CA LYS A 200 36.92 95.78 -18.79
C LYS A 200 37.06 96.13 -17.31
N GLU A 201 36.87 97.40 -16.95
CA GLU A 201 37.04 97.84 -15.56
C GLU A 201 35.97 97.24 -14.65
N LYS A 202 34.72 97.20 -15.12
CA LYS A 202 33.61 96.58 -14.38
C LYS A 202 33.75 95.06 -14.30
N ALA A 203 34.11 94.41 -15.39
CA ALA A 203 34.33 92.96 -15.43
C ALA A 203 35.44 92.54 -14.46
N MET A 204 36.54 93.29 -14.39
CA MET A 204 37.62 93.04 -13.43
C MET A 204 37.18 93.24 -11.98
N ALA A 205 36.40 94.30 -11.70
CA ALA A 205 35.84 94.56 -10.37
C ALA A 205 34.84 93.47 -9.93
N ASP A 206 34.02 92.97 -10.85
CA ASP A 206 33.09 91.88 -10.57
C ASP A 206 33.82 90.55 -10.34
N ILE A 207 34.85 90.23 -11.13
CA ILE A 207 35.68 89.04 -10.92
C ILE A 207 36.35 89.07 -9.54
N GLU A 208 36.92 90.21 -9.14
CA GLU A 208 37.53 90.39 -7.82
C GLU A 208 36.50 90.23 -6.71
N GLY A 209 35.33 90.85 -6.85
CA GLY A 209 34.22 90.69 -5.90
C GLY A 209 33.69 89.26 -5.78
N ILE A 210 33.64 88.50 -6.88
CA ILE A 210 33.27 87.08 -6.84
C ILE A 210 34.36 86.25 -6.15
N SER A 211 35.64 86.53 -6.45
CA SER A 211 36.77 85.85 -5.80
C SER A 211 36.75 86.03 -4.28
N ASP A 212 36.45 87.23 -3.79
CA ASP A 212 36.38 87.50 -2.36
C ASP A 212 35.19 86.82 -1.66
N LEU A 213 34.01 86.85 -2.28
CA LEU A 213 32.86 86.09 -1.78
C LEU A 213 33.13 84.58 -1.78
N LEU A 214 33.83 84.07 -2.80
CA LEU A 214 34.22 82.66 -2.87
C LEU A 214 35.22 82.29 -1.77
N LYS A 215 36.18 83.17 -1.44
CA LYS A 215 37.08 82.97 -0.29
C LYS A 215 36.31 82.90 1.02
N GLU A 216 35.35 83.81 1.25
CA GLU A 216 34.51 83.79 2.46
C GLU A 216 33.68 82.50 2.53
N ARG A 217 33.07 82.10 1.42
CA ARG A 217 32.32 80.84 1.29
C ARG A 217 33.20 79.63 1.61
N ASN A 218 34.42 79.57 1.07
CA ASN A 218 35.39 78.50 1.32
C ASN A 218 35.84 78.47 2.79
N GLN A 219 36.04 79.63 3.44
CA GLN A 219 36.34 79.71 4.86
C GLN A 219 35.17 79.18 5.70
N LYS A 220 33.92 79.55 5.39
CA LYS A 220 32.74 79.00 6.05
C LYS A 220 32.60 77.49 5.82
N CYS A 221 32.91 76.99 4.63
CA CYS A 221 32.93 75.54 4.37
C CYS A 221 33.92 74.80 5.27
N ARG A 222 35.13 75.34 5.46
CA ARG A 222 36.13 74.76 6.37
C ARG A 222 35.66 74.75 7.83
N MET A 223 34.96 75.81 8.27
CA MET A 223 34.37 75.85 9.61
C MET A 223 33.26 74.80 9.76
N LEU A 224 32.36 74.71 8.78
CA LEU A 224 31.24 73.78 8.77
C LEU A 224 31.68 72.32 8.63
N LYS A 225 32.84 72.04 8.03
CA LYS A 225 33.44 70.69 7.93
C LYS A 225 33.86 70.13 9.30
N ASN A 226 34.19 71.01 10.25
CA ASN A 226 34.62 70.64 11.60
C ASN A 226 33.47 70.62 12.61
N VAL A 227 32.35 71.28 12.29
CA VAL A 227 31.09 71.02 12.97
C VAL A 227 30.69 69.61 12.57
N LYS A 228 30.66 68.67 13.53
CA LYS A 228 30.03 67.38 13.29
C LYS A 228 28.61 67.70 12.84
N GLU A 229 28.29 67.50 11.55
CA GLU A 229 26.92 67.17 11.18
C GLU A 229 26.50 66.12 12.21
N GLU A 230 25.43 66.36 12.97
CA GLU A 230 24.84 65.30 13.77
C GLU A 230 24.69 64.13 12.82
N LYS A 231 25.50 63.08 13.02
CA LYS A 231 25.43 61.89 12.19
C LYS A 231 24.00 61.40 12.36
N LYS A 232 23.12 61.67 11.39
CA LYS A 232 21.94 60.84 11.20
C LYS A 232 22.51 59.44 11.12
N ALA A 233 22.21 58.65 12.15
CA ALA A 233 22.80 57.34 12.34
C ALA A 233 22.81 56.62 11.00
N GLU A 234 23.98 56.11 10.60
CA GLU A 234 24.10 55.21 9.48
C GLU A 234 23.11 54.08 9.76
N ASP A 235 21.94 54.12 9.12
CA ASP A 235 20.82 53.23 9.39
C ASP A 235 21.11 51.87 8.77
N SER A 236 22.14 51.21 9.30
CA SER A 236 22.49 49.82 9.05
C SER A 236 21.59 48.86 9.82
N SER A 237 20.57 49.37 10.53
CA SER A 237 19.67 48.57 11.34
C SER A 237 18.98 47.49 10.50
N GLY A 238 18.53 47.83 9.29
CA GLY A 238 17.91 46.90 8.35
C GLY A 238 18.80 45.69 8.03
N VAL A 239 20.09 45.90 7.79
CA VAL A 239 21.04 44.80 7.46
C VAL A 239 21.26 43.88 8.67
N LYS A 240 21.33 44.44 9.89
CA LYS A 240 21.47 43.65 11.13
C LYS A 240 20.21 42.81 11.42
N TYR A 241 19.02 43.38 11.24
CA TYR A 241 17.76 42.64 11.38
C TYR A 241 17.63 41.52 10.34
N VAL A 242 18.07 41.76 9.10
CA VAL A 242 18.10 40.75 8.04
C VAL A 242 19.05 39.60 8.40
N ALA A 243 20.27 39.90 8.84
CA ALA A 243 21.22 38.86 9.25
C ALA A 243 20.71 38.01 10.42
N VAL A 244 20.08 38.64 11.42
CA VAL A 244 19.47 37.94 12.56
C VAL A 244 18.28 37.08 12.13
N THR A 245 17.37 37.61 11.31
CA THR A 245 16.18 36.87 10.85
C THR A 245 16.54 35.69 9.95
N VAL A 246 17.52 35.85 9.06
CA VAL A 246 18.09 34.75 8.25
C VAL A 246 18.70 33.68 9.16
N GLY A 247 19.50 34.07 10.15
CA GLY A 247 20.10 33.13 11.10
C GLY A 247 19.06 32.34 11.90
N VAL A 248 18.02 33.01 12.41
CA VAL A 248 16.91 32.39 13.15
C VAL A 248 16.11 31.44 12.26
N LEU A 249 15.76 31.86 11.03
CA LEU A 249 14.99 31.03 10.10
C LEU A 249 15.77 29.75 9.74
N GLY A 250 17.08 29.87 9.52
CA GLY A 250 17.96 28.72 9.27
C GLY A 250 18.03 27.76 10.45
N ALA A 251 18.19 28.28 11.67
CA ALA A 251 18.21 27.46 12.88
C ALA A 251 16.87 26.73 13.13
N LEU A 252 15.73 27.39 12.87
CA LEU A 252 14.42 26.74 12.97
C LEU A 252 14.24 25.66 11.90
N ALA A 253 14.72 25.91 10.68
CA ALA A 253 14.68 24.92 9.59
C ALA A 253 15.48 23.66 9.94
N THR A 254 16.69 23.81 10.46
CA THR A 254 17.54 22.68 10.84
C THR A 254 16.93 21.88 11.99
N VAL A 255 16.39 22.55 13.02
CA VAL A 255 15.68 21.89 14.12
C VAL A 255 14.46 21.12 13.59
N ALA A 256 13.66 21.73 12.72
CA ALA A 256 12.49 21.08 12.14
C ALA A 256 12.87 19.87 11.26
N LEU A 257 13.95 19.96 10.49
CA LEU A 257 14.49 18.83 9.73
C LEU A 257 14.99 17.70 10.64
N VAL A 258 15.69 18.01 11.73
CA VAL A 258 16.11 17.01 12.74
C VAL A 258 14.90 16.33 13.36
N ILE A 259 13.86 17.09 13.71
CA ILE A 259 12.61 16.54 14.23
C ILE A 259 12.00 15.55 13.21
N CYS A 260 11.93 15.94 11.94
CA CYS A 260 11.26 15.12 10.92
C CYS A 260 12.06 13.91 10.44
N PHE A 261 13.39 14.00 10.34
CA PHE A 261 14.24 12.92 9.82
C PHE A 261 14.83 12.01 10.89
N VAL A 262 14.93 12.49 12.14
CA VAL A 262 15.56 11.72 13.22
C VAL A 262 14.55 11.42 14.31
N ILE A 263 13.91 12.44 14.89
CA ILE A 263 13.11 12.25 16.12
C ILE A 263 11.81 11.47 15.83
N VAL A 264 11.06 11.87 14.80
CA VAL A 264 9.80 11.21 14.45
C VAL A 264 10.03 9.74 14.02
N PRO A 265 10.92 9.44 13.05
CA PRO A 265 11.19 8.04 12.67
C PRO A 265 11.72 7.21 13.82
N ASN A 266 12.58 7.76 14.68
CA ASN A 266 13.10 7.04 15.85
C ASN A 266 12.00 6.67 16.85
N ASN A 267 11.04 7.55 17.11
CA ASN A 267 9.92 7.25 18.00
C ASN A 267 8.98 6.19 17.39
N THR A 268 8.73 6.26 16.09
CA THR A 268 7.97 5.22 15.37
C THR A 268 8.71 3.89 15.39
N TYR A 269 10.03 3.89 15.18
CA TYR A 269 10.88 2.69 15.27
C TYR A 269 10.80 2.04 16.67
N LYS A 270 10.88 2.84 17.74
CA LYS A 270 10.71 2.32 19.12
C LYS A 270 9.33 1.69 19.33
N THR A 271 8.30 2.27 18.73
CA THR A 271 6.94 1.71 18.78
C THR A 271 6.89 0.37 18.06
N ALA A 272 7.47 0.27 16.87
CA ALA A 272 7.58 -0.99 16.13
C ALA A 272 8.36 -2.06 16.91
N MET A 273 9.47 -1.67 17.55
CA MET A 273 10.25 -2.57 18.39
C MET A 273 9.47 -3.07 19.61
N SER A 274 8.71 -2.19 20.28
CA SER A 274 7.84 -2.61 21.38
C SER A 274 6.77 -3.60 20.95
N LEU A 275 6.19 -3.44 19.75
CA LEU A 275 5.25 -4.41 19.20
C LEU A 275 5.94 -5.75 18.90
N TYR A 276 7.16 -5.71 18.37
CA TYR A 276 7.97 -6.90 18.10
C TYR A 276 8.33 -7.67 19.38
N GLU A 277 8.73 -6.96 20.44
CA GLU A 277 9.04 -7.54 21.76
C GLU A 277 7.80 -8.16 22.43
N ASN A 278 6.60 -7.64 22.12
CA ASN A 278 5.32 -8.19 22.57
C ASN A 278 4.76 -9.28 21.64
N GLU A 279 5.57 -9.80 20.71
CA GLU A 279 5.19 -10.86 19.74
C GLU A 279 4.04 -10.47 18.78
N GLN A 280 3.70 -9.18 18.70
CA GLN A 280 2.70 -8.65 17.78
C GLN A 280 3.32 -8.41 16.39
N TYR A 281 3.85 -9.47 15.77
CA TYR A 281 4.69 -9.38 14.57
C TYR A 281 3.96 -8.79 13.35
N THR A 282 2.66 -9.03 13.20
CA THR A 282 1.85 -8.49 12.10
C THR A 282 1.73 -6.98 12.19
N GLU A 283 1.41 -6.45 13.38
CA GLU A 283 1.34 -5.01 13.65
C GLU A 283 2.73 -4.37 13.56
N ALA A 284 3.75 -5.00 14.16
CA ALA A 284 5.12 -4.53 14.11
C ALA A 284 5.61 -4.38 12.66
N ARG A 285 5.35 -5.36 11.79
CA ARG A 285 5.73 -5.34 10.37
C ARG A 285 5.16 -4.11 9.65
N VAL A 286 3.87 -3.81 9.85
CA VAL A 286 3.22 -2.65 9.21
C VAL A 286 3.87 -1.34 9.66
N VAL A 287 4.21 -1.21 10.94
CA VAL A 287 4.90 -0.01 11.44
C VAL A 287 6.33 0.06 10.89
N PHE A 288 7.08 -1.05 10.81
CA PHE A 288 8.40 -1.07 10.19
C PHE A 288 8.34 -0.73 8.68
N GLU A 289 7.34 -1.20 7.94
CA GLU A 289 7.12 -0.84 6.53
C GLU A 289 6.92 0.68 6.37
N SER A 290 6.26 1.34 7.34
CA SER A 290 6.06 2.79 7.31
C SER A 290 7.35 3.62 7.47
N LEU A 291 8.42 3.01 7.98
CA LEU A 291 9.71 3.67 8.24
C LEU A 291 10.60 3.81 7.01
N ASN A 292 10.24 3.17 5.88
CA ASN A 292 10.92 3.31 4.59
C ASN A 292 12.46 3.15 4.67
N GLY A 293 12.95 2.13 5.37
CA GLY A 293 14.38 1.84 5.47
C GLY A 293 15.14 2.68 6.52
N TYR A 294 14.44 3.38 7.42
CA TYR A 294 15.08 4.01 8.59
C TYR A 294 15.67 2.94 9.52
N SER A 295 16.88 3.18 10.04
CA SER A 295 17.66 2.21 10.84
C SER A 295 17.81 0.87 10.09
N ASP A 296 17.37 -0.21 10.70
CA ASP A 296 17.36 -1.62 10.29
C ASP A 296 15.93 -2.11 10.06
N SER A 297 14.97 -1.20 9.83
CA SER A 297 13.55 -1.54 9.63
C SER A 297 13.32 -2.59 8.54
N ASN A 298 14.11 -2.58 7.45
CA ASN A 298 14.01 -3.61 6.41
C ASN A 298 14.41 -5.01 6.91
N GLU A 299 15.44 -5.10 7.76
CA GLU A 299 15.86 -6.36 8.37
C GLU A 299 14.79 -6.82 9.38
N MET A 300 14.24 -5.89 10.15
CA MET A 300 13.15 -6.17 11.10
C MET A 300 11.85 -6.61 10.40
N ILE A 301 11.55 -6.14 9.18
CA ILE A 301 10.41 -6.63 8.38
C ILE A 301 10.60 -8.12 8.06
N GLU A 302 11.80 -8.53 7.65
CA GLU A 302 12.10 -9.94 7.39
C GLU A 302 12.11 -10.79 8.67
N ALA A 303 12.58 -10.23 9.79
CA ALA A 303 12.48 -10.86 11.10
C ALA A 303 11.02 -11.08 11.50
N CYS A 304 10.14 -10.08 11.32
CA CYS A 304 8.70 -10.20 11.57
C CYS A 304 8.08 -11.29 10.69
N LYS A 305 8.40 -11.33 9.38
CA LYS A 305 7.88 -12.36 8.48
C LYS A 305 8.30 -13.75 8.94
N THR A 306 9.57 -13.92 9.29
CA THR A 306 10.11 -15.18 9.78
C THR A 306 9.41 -15.62 11.08
N ALA A 307 9.19 -14.69 12.00
CA ALA A 307 8.50 -14.96 13.27
C ALA A 307 7.01 -15.30 13.07
N ILE A 308 6.32 -14.66 12.11
CA ILE A 308 4.94 -15.02 11.74
C ILE A 308 4.89 -16.46 11.19
N THR A 309 5.81 -16.81 10.28
CA THR A 309 5.88 -18.16 9.72
C THR A 309 6.22 -19.20 10.80
N GLU A 310 7.12 -18.87 11.73
CA GLU A 310 7.41 -19.70 12.91
C GLU A 310 6.16 -19.93 13.76
N GLN A 311 5.38 -18.88 14.04
CA GLN A 311 4.15 -19.00 14.83
C GLN A 311 3.11 -19.88 14.13
N GLN A 312 2.93 -19.72 12.83
CA GLN A 312 2.04 -20.57 12.02
C GLN A 312 2.49 -22.05 12.04
N TYR A 313 3.79 -22.31 12.05
CA TYR A 313 4.34 -23.66 12.18
C TYR A 313 4.06 -24.26 13.56
N LEU A 314 4.21 -23.49 14.63
CA LEU A 314 3.88 -23.94 15.99
C LEU A 314 2.37 -24.23 16.14
N ASP A 315 1.52 -23.40 15.54
CA ASP A 315 0.07 -23.64 15.52
C ASP A 315 -0.27 -24.94 14.77
N ALA A 316 0.40 -25.22 13.65
CA ALA A 316 0.24 -26.49 12.91
C ALA A 316 0.67 -27.71 13.75
N GLN A 317 1.78 -27.61 14.48
CA GLN A 317 2.22 -28.66 15.42
C GLN A 317 1.20 -28.91 16.52
N LYS A 318 0.62 -27.84 17.08
CA LYS A 318 -0.41 -27.93 18.11
C LYS A 318 -1.67 -28.64 17.58
N LEU A 319 -2.11 -28.33 16.36
CA LEU A 319 -3.24 -29.03 15.72
C LEU A 319 -2.97 -30.53 15.57
N TYR A 320 -1.73 -30.90 15.23
CA TYR A 320 -1.31 -32.30 15.16
C TYR A 320 -1.35 -32.98 16.54
N GLU A 321 -0.86 -32.33 17.61
CA GLU A 321 -0.93 -32.84 18.99
C GLU A 321 -2.38 -32.97 19.50
N GLU A 322 -3.29 -32.10 19.06
CA GLU A 322 -4.72 -32.17 19.36
C GLU A 322 -5.48 -33.24 18.55
N GLY A 323 -4.81 -33.94 17.62
CA GLY A 323 -5.41 -34.96 16.76
C GLY A 323 -6.26 -34.41 15.61
N LYS A 324 -6.21 -33.09 15.35
CA LYS A 324 -6.93 -32.44 14.25
C LYS A 324 -6.11 -32.54 12.95
N TYR A 325 -6.00 -33.75 12.43
CA TYR A 325 -5.05 -34.08 11.38
C TYR A 325 -5.31 -33.34 10.05
N ASP A 326 -6.56 -33.18 9.62
CA ASP A 326 -6.88 -32.45 8.39
C ASP A 326 -6.52 -30.97 8.47
N GLU A 327 -6.81 -30.33 9.62
CA GLU A 327 -6.44 -28.93 9.88
C GLU A 327 -4.91 -28.78 9.96
N ALA A 328 -4.22 -29.73 10.59
CA ALA A 328 -2.76 -29.74 10.68
C ALA A 328 -2.11 -29.87 9.29
N ILE A 329 -2.61 -30.76 8.43
CA ILE A 329 -2.12 -30.92 7.05
C ILE A 329 -2.26 -29.62 6.28
N GLN A 330 -3.44 -28.98 6.31
CA GLN A 330 -3.68 -27.71 5.63
C GLN A 330 -2.74 -26.60 6.14
N ALA A 331 -2.53 -26.53 7.46
CA ALA A 331 -1.63 -25.56 8.06
C ALA A 331 -0.17 -25.79 7.60
N PHE A 332 0.33 -27.03 7.62
CA PHE A 332 1.66 -27.35 7.11
C PHE A 332 1.80 -27.14 5.59
N GLU A 333 0.76 -27.39 4.80
CA GLU A 333 0.77 -27.11 3.36
C GLU A 333 0.94 -25.61 3.06
N SER A 334 0.28 -24.75 3.86
CA SER A 334 0.39 -23.29 3.73
C SER A 334 1.81 -22.77 3.99
N LEU A 335 2.62 -23.52 4.76
CA LEU A 335 4.01 -23.21 5.09
C LEU A 335 4.99 -23.66 4.01
N GLY A 336 4.57 -24.51 3.07
CA GLY A 336 5.34 -24.91 1.89
C GLY A 336 6.65 -25.61 2.22
N THR A 337 7.78 -24.92 2.03
CA THR A 337 9.14 -25.47 2.28
C THR A 337 9.75 -24.98 3.59
N TYR A 338 8.95 -24.39 4.48
CA TYR A 338 9.43 -23.92 5.76
C TYR A 338 9.71 -25.09 6.71
N LYS A 339 10.93 -25.14 7.26
CA LYS A 339 11.43 -26.24 8.10
C LYS A 339 11.18 -27.61 7.46
N ASP A 340 10.56 -28.52 8.21
CA ASP A 340 10.22 -29.90 7.87
C ASP A 340 8.70 -30.06 7.65
N SER A 341 8.00 -29.00 7.23
CA SER A 341 6.54 -29.02 7.05
C SER A 341 6.09 -30.14 6.11
N LYS A 342 6.88 -30.49 5.08
CA LYS A 342 6.58 -31.59 4.16
C LYS A 342 6.70 -32.96 4.84
N GLU A 343 7.75 -33.15 5.61
CA GLU A 343 7.99 -34.35 6.39
C GLU A 343 6.91 -34.52 7.47
N MET A 344 6.48 -33.41 8.09
CA MET A 344 5.37 -33.41 9.06
C MET A 344 4.05 -33.86 8.42
N ILE A 345 3.71 -33.39 7.21
CA ILE A 345 2.51 -33.85 6.50
C ILE A 345 2.53 -35.37 6.29
N GLU A 346 3.66 -35.94 5.89
CA GLU A 346 3.78 -37.39 5.70
C GLU A 346 3.69 -38.14 7.03
N SER A 347 4.28 -37.60 8.11
CA SER A 347 4.12 -38.14 9.46
C SER A 347 2.66 -38.11 9.91
N VAL A 348 1.92 -37.03 9.65
CA VAL A 348 0.49 -36.93 10.00
C VAL A 348 -0.32 -37.99 9.24
N LYS A 349 -0.11 -38.12 7.93
CA LYS A 349 -0.78 -39.15 7.11
C LYS A 349 -0.48 -40.56 7.62
N GLN A 350 0.77 -40.83 7.99
CA GLN A 350 1.15 -42.12 8.56
C GLN A 350 0.42 -42.40 9.88
N THR A 351 0.34 -41.40 10.77
CA THR A 351 -0.41 -41.53 12.03
C THR A 351 -1.90 -41.78 11.78
N VAL A 352 -2.52 -41.10 10.81
CA VAL A 352 -3.93 -41.34 10.43
C VAL A 352 -4.13 -42.78 9.95
N THR A 353 -3.25 -43.27 9.07
CA THR A 353 -3.29 -44.66 8.57
C THR A 353 -3.10 -45.68 9.71
N GLU A 354 -2.16 -45.44 10.62
CA GLU A 354 -1.93 -46.29 11.80
C GLU A 354 -3.15 -46.30 12.73
N ASN A 355 -3.77 -45.15 13.00
CA ASN A 355 -4.96 -45.05 13.83
C ASN A 355 -6.15 -45.81 13.23
N LYS A 356 -6.37 -45.69 11.92
CA LYS A 356 -7.39 -46.48 11.19
C LYS A 356 -7.12 -47.98 11.30
N TYR A 357 -5.86 -48.39 11.19
CA TYR A 357 -5.49 -49.80 11.34
C TYR A 357 -5.76 -50.32 12.76
N ILE A 358 -5.41 -49.54 13.79
CA ILE A 358 -5.71 -49.89 15.19
C ILE A 358 -7.23 -50.04 15.40
N GLN A 359 -8.03 -49.16 14.80
CA GLN A 359 -9.49 -49.26 14.86
C GLN A 359 -10.01 -50.54 14.16
N ALA A 360 -9.42 -50.91 13.02
CA ALA A 360 -9.75 -52.16 12.33
C ALA A 360 -9.44 -53.39 13.19
N GLU A 361 -8.31 -53.40 13.90
CA GLU A 361 -7.95 -54.47 14.83
C GLU A 361 -8.93 -54.56 16.02
N ASP A 362 -9.38 -53.44 16.58
CA ASP A 362 -10.37 -53.41 17.67
C ASP A 362 -11.71 -54.04 17.24
N TYR A 363 -12.17 -53.74 16.02
CA TYR A 363 -13.35 -54.39 15.45
C TYR A 363 -13.13 -55.87 15.20
N PHE A 364 -11.94 -56.27 14.73
CA PHE A 364 -11.60 -57.67 14.51
C PHE A 364 -11.60 -58.48 15.82
N GLU A 365 -11.05 -57.94 16.90
CA GLU A 365 -11.06 -58.56 18.24
C GLU A 365 -12.47 -58.63 18.83
N SER A 366 -13.28 -57.61 18.59
CA SER A 366 -14.69 -57.55 19.01
C SER A 366 -15.63 -58.41 18.13
N GLN A 367 -15.09 -59.17 17.16
CA GLN A 367 -15.84 -59.99 16.19
C GLN A 367 -16.80 -59.19 15.31
N ASN A 368 -16.64 -57.86 15.22
CA ASN A 368 -17.37 -57.02 14.28
C ASN A 368 -16.66 -57.05 12.91
N TYR A 369 -16.78 -58.20 12.26
CA TYR A 369 -16.02 -58.53 11.06
C TYR A 369 -16.33 -57.64 9.86
N LEU A 370 -17.56 -57.14 9.73
CA LEU A 370 -17.92 -56.26 8.62
C LEU A 370 -17.18 -54.92 8.70
N GLU A 371 -17.22 -54.26 9.87
CA GLU A 371 -16.55 -52.97 10.07
C GLU A 371 -15.03 -53.10 10.01
N ALA A 372 -14.48 -54.22 10.51
CA ALA A 372 -13.06 -54.54 10.35
C ALA A 372 -12.67 -54.69 8.87
N MET A 373 -13.44 -55.45 8.08
CA MET A 373 -13.19 -55.66 6.65
C MET A 373 -13.24 -54.35 5.86
N LYS A 374 -14.20 -53.47 6.13
CA LYS A 374 -14.28 -52.14 5.49
C LYS A 374 -13.00 -51.34 5.70
N LEU A 375 -12.56 -51.19 6.95
CA LEU A 375 -11.34 -50.44 7.27
C LEU A 375 -10.08 -51.10 6.68
N TYR A 376 -9.94 -52.42 6.75
CA TYR A 376 -8.81 -53.10 6.09
C TYR A 376 -8.83 -52.93 4.57
N THR A 377 -10.01 -52.88 3.96
CA THR A 377 -10.16 -52.66 2.51
C THR A 377 -9.76 -51.24 2.14
N GLU A 378 -10.17 -50.23 2.92
CA GLU A 378 -9.71 -48.84 2.76
C GLU A 378 -8.18 -48.71 2.89
N LEU A 379 -7.58 -49.46 3.82
CA LEU A 379 -6.15 -49.44 4.08
C LEU A 379 -5.33 -50.21 3.03
N GLY A 380 -5.96 -51.09 2.25
CA GLY A 380 -5.37 -51.80 1.12
C GLY A 380 -4.16 -52.66 1.48
N ASP A 381 -2.98 -52.27 0.98
CA ASP A 381 -1.70 -52.99 1.17
C ASP A 381 -0.97 -52.64 2.47
N TYR A 382 -1.58 -51.84 3.35
CA TYR A 382 -0.97 -51.44 4.59
C TYR A 382 -0.85 -52.64 5.56
N LYS A 383 0.37 -52.94 6.03
CA LYS A 383 0.68 -54.07 6.92
C LYS A 383 0.10 -55.40 6.38
N ASP A 384 -0.67 -56.12 7.20
CA ASP A 384 -1.27 -57.42 6.93
C ASP A 384 -2.79 -57.34 6.68
N CYS A 385 -3.33 -56.16 6.30
CA CYS A 385 -4.77 -55.96 6.03
C CYS A 385 -5.37 -57.04 5.11
N LYS A 386 -4.70 -57.39 4.01
CA LYS A 386 -5.14 -58.47 3.10
C LYS A 386 -5.23 -59.84 3.77
N GLN A 387 -4.26 -60.17 4.62
CA GLN A 387 -4.24 -61.43 5.35
C GLN A 387 -5.33 -61.44 6.44
N LYS A 388 -5.59 -60.30 7.07
CA LYS A 388 -6.68 -60.13 8.03
C LYS A 388 -8.04 -60.32 7.37
N ILE A 389 -8.25 -59.74 6.18
CA ILE A 389 -9.46 -59.96 5.37
C ILE A 389 -9.64 -61.46 5.07
N GLU A 390 -8.60 -62.14 4.60
CA GLU A 390 -8.64 -63.60 4.32
C GLU A 390 -8.92 -64.42 5.59
N GLN A 391 -8.35 -64.03 6.74
CA GLN A 391 -8.63 -64.67 8.03
C GLN A 391 -10.10 -64.51 8.45
N ILE A 392 -10.66 -63.31 8.27
CA ILE A 392 -12.08 -63.05 8.53
C ILE A 392 -12.93 -63.94 7.62
N GLN A 393 -12.65 -63.95 6.31
CA GLN A 393 -13.37 -64.75 5.33
C GLN A 393 -13.36 -66.25 5.70
N ASN A 394 -12.21 -66.81 6.06
CA ASN A 394 -12.09 -68.21 6.48
C ASN A 394 -12.86 -68.52 7.78
N ARG A 395 -12.86 -67.59 8.74
CA ARG A 395 -13.66 -67.74 9.97
C ARG A 395 -15.15 -67.71 9.68
N LEU A 396 -15.60 -66.80 8.83
CA LEU A 396 -17.00 -66.71 8.41
C LEU A 396 -17.44 -67.96 7.64
N ALA A 397 -16.57 -68.55 6.82
CA ALA A 397 -16.82 -69.83 6.17
C ALA A 397 -16.95 -71.01 7.16
N THR A 398 -16.35 -70.91 8.35
CA THR A 398 -16.33 -71.99 9.35
C THR A 398 -17.42 -71.85 10.43
N ASP A 399 -17.65 -70.64 10.95
CA ASP A 399 -18.64 -70.32 12.00
C ASP A 399 -20.02 -69.95 11.42
N GLY A 400 -20.06 -69.67 10.12
CA GLY A 400 -21.27 -69.65 9.30
C GLY A 400 -22.15 -68.40 9.41
N ALA A 401 -21.94 -67.50 10.37
CA ALA A 401 -22.87 -66.39 10.62
C ALA A 401 -22.20 -65.00 10.69
N VAL A 402 -22.72 -64.04 9.91
CA VAL A 402 -22.51 -62.59 10.03
C VAL A 402 -23.78 -61.99 10.63
N TYR A 403 -23.68 -61.12 11.63
CA TYR A 403 -24.86 -60.45 12.19
C TYR A 403 -25.05 -59.06 11.56
N TYR A 404 -26.20 -58.82 10.94
CA TYR A 404 -26.48 -57.55 10.24
C TYR A 404 -27.97 -57.21 10.26
N GLY A 405 -28.32 -55.99 10.66
CA GLY A 405 -29.71 -55.61 10.91
C GLY A 405 -30.36 -56.31 12.12
N THR A 406 -31.57 -55.89 12.45
CA THR A 406 -32.36 -56.42 13.57
C THR A 406 -33.82 -56.49 13.17
N TYR A 407 -34.43 -57.67 13.29
CA TYR A 407 -35.85 -57.88 13.02
C TYR A 407 -36.56 -58.31 14.30
N GLN A 408 -37.65 -57.63 14.67
CA GLN A 408 -38.38 -57.88 15.91
C GLN A 408 -37.49 -57.87 17.18
N ASN A 409 -36.53 -56.95 17.24
CA ASN A 409 -35.54 -56.82 18.32
C ASN A 409 -34.59 -58.02 18.48
N GLN A 410 -34.48 -58.89 17.47
CA GLN A 410 -33.49 -59.96 17.41
C GLN A 410 -32.48 -59.68 16.28
N PRO A 411 -31.17 -59.86 16.52
CA PRO A 411 -30.18 -59.72 15.47
C PRO A 411 -30.38 -60.79 14.40
N ILE A 412 -30.22 -60.43 13.14
CA ILE A 412 -30.36 -61.36 12.03
C ILE A 412 -28.99 -62.00 11.76
N ALA A 413 -28.92 -63.32 11.80
CA ALA A 413 -27.75 -64.07 11.39
C ALA A 413 -27.78 -64.34 9.87
N TRP A 414 -26.67 -64.13 9.19
CA TRP A 414 -26.52 -64.23 7.74
C TRP A 414 -25.38 -65.16 7.36
N ARG A 415 -25.60 -66.04 6.39
CA ARG A 415 -24.53 -66.81 5.74
C ARG A 415 -23.97 -66.01 4.55
N VAL A 416 -22.66 -66.07 4.36
CA VAL A 416 -22.00 -65.49 3.19
C VAL A 416 -22.18 -66.45 2.02
N LEU A 417 -22.77 -65.99 0.92
CA LEU A 417 -22.93 -66.76 -0.32
C LEU A 417 -21.80 -66.50 -1.31
N GLN A 418 -21.40 -65.24 -1.46
CA GLN A 418 -20.38 -64.83 -2.42
C GLN A 418 -19.62 -63.62 -1.85
N THR A 419 -18.30 -63.60 -2.03
CA THR A 419 -17.46 -62.45 -1.69
C THR A 419 -16.70 -62.00 -2.92
N GLU A 420 -16.76 -60.70 -3.21
CA GLU A 420 -15.99 -60.01 -4.23
C GLU A 420 -15.08 -58.97 -3.57
N ASP A 421 -14.16 -58.36 -4.34
CA ASP A 421 -13.16 -57.41 -3.82
C ASP A 421 -13.77 -56.19 -3.12
N ASP A 422 -15.02 -55.83 -3.43
CA ASP A 422 -15.69 -54.65 -2.89
C ASP A 422 -17.13 -54.86 -2.44
N ARG A 423 -17.64 -56.10 -2.47
CA ARG A 423 -19.00 -56.40 -2.04
C ARG A 423 -19.17 -57.85 -1.60
N MET A 424 -20.20 -58.10 -0.80
CA MET A 424 -20.50 -59.42 -0.25
C MET A 424 -21.99 -59.73 -0.37
N LEU A 425 -22.34 -60.91 -0.90
CA LEU A 425 -23.70 -61.42 -0.94
C LEU A 425 -23.96 -62.25 0.31
N LEU A 426 -25.01 -61.88 1.03
CA LEU A 426 -25.46 -62.55 2.24
C LEU A 426 -26.85 -63.14 2.02
N ILE A 427 -27.15 -64.27 2.69
CA ILE A 427 -28.49 -64.84 2.84
C ILE A 427 -28.80 -65.04 4.33
N ALA A 428 -30.04 -64.79 4.76
CA ALA A 428 -30.43 -65.09 6.13
C ALA A 428 -30.20 -66.57 6.45
N GLN A 429 -29.53 -66.85 7.57
CA GLN A 429 -29.18 -68.20 7.99
C GLN A 429 -30.43 -69.06 8.19
N GLU A 430 -31.44 -68.49 8.83
CA GLU A 430 -32.76 -69.09 9.03
C GLU A 430 -33.87 -68.21 8.45
N ALA A 431 -35.06 -68.77 8.29
CA ALA A 431 -36.23 -68.02 7.87
C ALA A 431 -36.57 -66.93 8.91
N ILE A 432 -36.56 -65.66 8.50
CA ILE A 432 -36.82 -64.51 9.39
C ILE A 432 -38.29 -64.42 9.82
N CYS A 433 -39.19 -64.95 9.00
CA CYS A 433 -40.63 -65.07 9.25
C CYS A 433 -41.25 -66.05 8.24
N GLU A 434 -42.53 -66.34 8.38
CA GLU A 434 -43.31 -67.11 7.40
C GLU A 434 -44.39 -66.24 6.76
N LEU A 435 -44.36 -66.13 5.44
CA LEU A 435 -45.31 -65.33 4.67
C LEU A 435 -45.75 -66.07 3.41
N PRO A 436 -46.97 -65.81 2.89
CA PRO A 436 -47.31 -66.23 1.54
C PRO A 436 -46.40 -65.56 0.53
N TYR A 437 -46.20 -66.20 -0.61
CA TYR A 437 -45.54 -65.56 -1.76
C TYR A 437 -46.43 -64.42 -2.29
N ASN A 438 -47.74 -64.64 -2.34
CA ASN A 438 -48.74 -63.62 -2.69
C ASN A 438 -50.04 -63.81 -1.91
N ASP A 439 -50.73 -62.73 -1.56
CA ASP A 439 -51.92 -62.76 -0.69
C ASP A 439 -53.17 -63.39 -1.37
N GLU A 440 -53.20 -63.39 -2.71
CA GLU A 440 -54.29 -63.95 -3.51
C GLU A 440 -53.79 -65.07 -4.44
N ILE A 441 -54.67 -66.06 -4.72
CA ILE A 441 -54.38 -67.13 -5.69
C ILE A 441 -54.46 -66.53 -7.10
N LYS A 442 -53.33 -65.99 -7.56
CA LYS A 442 -53.20 -65.27 -8.82
C LYS A 442 -51.78 -65.41 -9.36
N ASP A 443 -51.66 -65.54 -10.68
CA ASP A 443 -50.39 -65.45 -11.38
C ASP A 443 -49.88 -63.99 -11.35
N VAL A 444 -48.80 -63.74 -10.59
CA VAL A 444 -48.17 -62.41 -10.39
C VAL A 444 -46.67 -62.46 -10.62
N THR A 445 -46.07 -61.47 -11.26
CA THR A 445 -44.60 -61.41 -11.35
C THR A 445 -43.94 -61.20 -9.98
N TRP A 446 -42.62 -61.43 -9.86
CA TRP A 446 -41.88 -61.16 -8.61
C TRP A 446 -42.13 -59.73 -8.11
N GLN A 447 -42.04 -58.73 -9.01
CA GLN A 447 -42.28 -57.32 -8.69
C GLN A 447 -43.70 -57.05 -8.16
N GLU A 448 -44.69 -57.77 -8.67
CA GLU A 448 -46.11 -57.61 -8.30
C GLU A 448 -46.49 -58.39 -7.03
N SER A 449 -45.62 -59.28 -6.54
CA SER A 449 -45.90 -60.12 -5.38
C SER A 449 -45.96 -59.32 -4.08
N SER A 450 -46.89 -59.69 -3.18
CA SER A 450 -46.96 -59.08 -1.85
C SER A 450 -45.67 -59.31 -1.05
N LEU A 451 -44.98 -60.43 -1.28
CA LEU A 451 -43.71 -60.75 -0.61
C LEU A 451 -42.55 -59.82 -1.04
N CYS A 452 -42.37 -59.55 -2.33
CA CYS A 452 -41.35 -58.60 -2.80
C CYS A 452 -41.62 -57.19 -2.27
N ASN A 453 -42.88 -56.77 -2.27
CA ASN A 453 -43.32 -55.50 -1.71
C ASN A 453 -43.01 -55.40 -0.22
N TRP A 454 -43.28 -56.46 0.55
CA TRP A 454 -42.96 -56.53 1.97
C TRP A 454 -41.44 -56.43 2.23
N LEU A 455 -40.62 -57.17 1.47
CA LEU A 455 -39.17 -57.16 1.62
C LEU A 455 -38.56 -55.75 1.44
N ASN A 456 -39.04 -55.01 0.43
CA ASN A 456 -38.43 -53.73 0.04
C ASN A 456 -39.12 -52.49 0.63
N ASN A 457 -40.26 -52.63 1.32
CA ASN A 457 -40.94 -51.51 1.99
C ASN A 457 -41.10 -51.67 3.51
N GLU A 458 -41.22 -52.90 4.02
CA GLU A 458 -41.38 -53.16 5.45
C GLU A 458 -40.11 -53.75 6.07
N PHE A 459 -39.65 -54.89 5.57
CA PHE A 459 -38.48 -55.57 6.12
C PHE A 459 -37.20 -54.75 5.98
N ILE A 460 -37.07 -53.94 4.94
CA ILE A 460 -35.95 -53.00 4.75
C ILE A 460 -35.76 -52.06 5.96
N GLY A 461 -36.81 -51.80 6.75
CA GLY A 461 -36.73 -51.05 8.01
C GLY A 461 -35.99 -51.77 9.15
N SER A 462 -35.53 -53.00 8.92
CA SER A 462 -34.72 -53.79 9.88
C SER A 462 -33.25 -53.36 9.93
N PHE A 463 -32.83 -52.45 9.05
CA PHE A 463 -31.47 -51.95 8.96
C PHE A 463 -31.40 -50.48 9.38
N SER A 464 -30.29 -50.06 10.01
CA SER A 464 -30.05 -48.64 10.31
C SER A 464 -29.78 -47.83 9.04
N GLU A 465 -29.82 -46.49 9.13
CA GLU A 465 -29.51 -45.62 7.99
C GLU A 465 -28.11 -45.88 7.40
N ASP A 466 -27.10 -46.05 8.26
CA ASP A 466 -25.73 -46.38 7.84
C ASP A 466 -25.68 -47.74 7.13
N GLN A 467 -26.37 -48.75 7.66
CA GLN A 467 -26.43 -50.08 7.05
C GLN A 467 -27.16 -50.06 5.69
N LEU A 468 -28.22 -49.27 5.58
CA LEU A 468 -28.95 -49.12 4.32
C LEU A 468 -28.12 -48.44 3.22
N ALA A 469 -27.16 -47.59 3.61
CA ALA A 469 -26.22 -46.98 2.67
C ALA A 469 -25.27 -48.03 2.07
N ASP A 470 -24.91 -49.06 2.84
CA ASP A 470 -24.05 -50.15 2.36
C ASP A 470 -24.82 -51.18 1.52
N ILE A 471 -26.14 -51.34 1.70
CA ILE A 471 -26.93 -52.32 0.93
C ILE A 471 -27.12 -51.86 -0.51
N LEU A 472 -26.55 -52.63 -1.45
CA LEU A 472 -26.58 -52.39 -2.88
C LEU A 472 -27.94 -52.73 -3.50
N THR A 473 -28.35 -51.92 -4.47
CA THR A 473 -29.55 -52.18 -5.28
C THR A 473 -29.20 -53.10 -6.44
N THR A 474 -29.96 -54.18 -6.60
CA THR A 474 -29.76 -55.20 -7.64
C THR A 474 -31.04 -55.34 -8.47
N ASN A 475 -30.93 -55.41 -9.80
CA ASN A 475 -32.08 -55.68 -10.64
C ASN A 475 -32.38 -57.19 -10.64
N VAL A 476 -33.50 -57.57 -10.02
CA VAL A 476 -33.92 -58.96 -9.84
C VAL A 476 -35.35 -59.12 -10.34
N GLY A 477 -35.56 -60.00 -11.33
CA GLY A 477 -36.90 -60.26 -11.87
C GLY A 477 -37.57 -59.03 -12.49
N GLY A 478 -36.78 -58.07 -13.01
CA GLY A 478 -37.27 -56.83 -13.61
C GLY A 478 -37.52 -55.68 -12.62
N ALA A 479 -37.22 -55.86 -11.33
CA ALA A 479 -37.35 -54.84 -10.30
C ALA A 479 -36.01 -54.52 -9.63
N ASP A 480 -35.77 -53.23 -9.36
CA ASP A 480 -34.62 -52.79 -8.57
C ASP A 480 -34.90 -53.05 -7.08
N CYS A 481 -34.25 -54.08 -6.53
CA CYS A 481 -34.46 -54.55 -5.17
C CYS A 481 -33.18 -54.38 -4.34
N LYS A 482 -33.33 -53.94 -3.09
CA LYS A 482 -32.24 -54.01 -2.10
C LYS A 482 -32.25 -55.33 -1.34
N VAL A 483 -33.44 -55.90 -1.14
CA VAL A 483 -33.64 -57.19 -0.49
C VAL A 483 -34.47 -58.08 -1.41
N TYR A 484 -34.02 -59.31 -1.64
CA TYR A 484 -34.69 -60.25 -2.55
C TYR A 484 -34.53 -61.70 -2.07
N LEU A 485 -35.13 -62.67 -2.77
CA LEU A 485 -34.92 -64.12 -2.54
C LEU A 485 -34.15 -64.73 -3.70
N LEU A 486 -33.40 -65.81 -3.47
CA LEU A 486 -32.71 -66.54 -4.56
C LEU A 486 -33.70 -67.06 -5.61
N SER A 487 -33.31 -67.07 -6.89
CA SER A 487 -34.03 -67.86 -7.91
C SER A 487 -33.66 -69.33 -7.81
N GLN A 488 -34.47 -70.17 -8.45
CA GLN A 488 -34.15 -71.58 -8.69
C GLN A 488 -32.75 -71.74 -9.29
N GLU A 489 -32.44 -71.05 -10.39
CA GLU A 489 -31.12 -71.10 -11.04
C GLU A 489 -29.97 -70.73 -10.08
N GLU A 490 -30.15 -69.68 -9.28
CA GLU A 490 -29.12 -69.25 -8.31
C GLU A 490 -28.95 -70.24 -7.15
N ALA A 491 -30.03 -70.90 -6.74
CA ALA A 491 -30.01 -71.91 -5.68
C ALA A 491 -29.35 -73.21 -6.16
N GLU A 492 -29.58 -73.59 -7.42
CA GLU A 492 -28.95 -74.75 -8.07
C GLU A 492 -27.45 -74.53 -8.34
N ASP A 493 -27.04 -73.29 -8.59
CA ASP A 493 -25.64 -72.93 -8.88
C ASP A 493 -24.78 -72.69 -7.61
N LEU A 494 -25.32 -72.85 -6.39
CA LEU A 494 -24.55 -72.65 -5.15
C LEU A 494 -23.46 -73.71 -4.97
N GLU A 495 -22.22 -73.28 -4.69
CA GLU A 495 -21.11 -74.18 -4.40
C GLU A 495 -21.29 -74.98 -3.09
N ASP A 496 -21.97 -74.40 -2.09
CA ASP A 496 -22.29 -75.03 -0.80
C ASP A 496 -23.80 -75.28 -0.67
N GLU A 497 -24.24 -76.47 -1.08
CA GLU A 497 -25.64 -76.92 -0.96
C GLU A 497 -26.14 -76.97 0.50
N SER A 498 -25.25 -76.99 1.51
CA SER A 498 -25.66 -76.96 2.92
C SER A 498 -26.39 -75.67 3.28
N VAL A 499 -26.24 -74.60 2.49
CA VAL A 499 -26.96 -73.34 2.66
C VAL A 499 -28.46 -73.49 2.38
N LEU A 500 -28.86 -74.47 1.57
CA LEU A 500 -30.26 -74.70 1.20
C LEU A 500 -31.08 -75.31 2.34
N SER A 501 -30.44 -76.07 3.23
CA SER A 501 -31.09 -76.63 4.43
C SER A 501 -31.41 -75.53 5.43
N SER A 502 -32.57 -75.63 6.10
CA SER A 502 -32.98 -74.69 7.17
C SER A 502 -34.03 -75.33 8.08
N GLU A 503 -34.45 -74.66 9.14
CA GLU A 503 -35.46 -75.20 10.06
C GLU A 503 -36.83 -75.47 9.42
N LYS A 504 -37.16 -74.80 8.30
CA LYS A 504 -38.49 -74.84 7.67
C LYS A 504 -38.38 -74.83 6.16
N ASP A 505 -39.48 -75.18 5.49
CA ASP A 505 -39.62 -74.93 4.05
C ASP A 505 -39.57 -73.41 3.79
N TRP A 506 -38.86 -72.96 2.76
CA TRP A 506 -38.71 -71.54 2.46
C TRP A 506 -38.79 -71.22 0.95
N TRP A 507 -39.24 -70.02 0.63
CA TRP A 507 -39.53 -69.62 -0.76
C TRP A 507 -38.28 -69.29 -1.57
N LEU A 508 -38.28 -69.71 -2.85
CA LEU A 508 -37.47 -69.09 -3.89
C LEU A 508 -38.31 -68.05 -4.63
N ARG A 509 -37.67 -67.08 -5.31
CA ARG A 509 -38.40 -66.09 -6.10
C ARG A 509 -39.00 -66.67 -7.38
N THR A 510 -38.50 -67.81 -7.87
CA THR A 510 -38.98 -68.47 -9.09
C THR A 510 -40.39 -69.04 -8.90
N LYS A 511 -41.26 -68.91 -9.91
CA LYS A 511 -42.64 -69.41 -9.86
C LYS A 511 -43.19 -69.84 -11.22
N SER A 512 -44.25 -70.64 -11.20
CA SER A 512 -44.99 -71.12 -12.37
C SER A 512 -46.51 -71.04 -12.11
N ASP A 513 -47.24 -70.24 -12.89
CA ASP A 513 -48.68 -69.95 -12.70
C ASP A 513 -48.98 -69.50 -11.25
N VAL A 514 -49.88 -70.20 -10.54
CA VAL A 514 -50.27 -69.91 -9.15
C VAL A 514 -49.41 -70.63 -8.10
N ASN A 515 -48.34 -71.32 -8.50
CA ASN A 515 -47.40 -72.00 -7.61
C ASN A 515 -46.02 -71.33 -7.62
N ALA A 516 -45.38 -71.19 -6.45
CA ALA A 516 -44.00 -70.74 -6.33
C ALA A 516 -43.07 -71.89 -5.95
N VAL A 517 -41.83 -71.85 -6.44
CA VAL A 517 -40.79 -72.84 -6.10
C VAL A 517 -40.35 -72.59 -4.66
N TYR A 518 -40.13 -73.67 -3.92
CA TYR A 518 -39.64 -73.58 -2.55
C TYR A 518 -38.60 -74.66 -2.30
N VAL A 519 -37.80 -74.44 -1.26
CA VAL A 519 -36.83 -75.41 -0.75
C VAL A 519 -37.39 -76.02 0.52
N THR A 520 -37.36 -77.35 0.61
CA THR A 520 -37.77 -78.05 1.84
C THR A 520 -36.80 -77.78 2.99
N ALA A 521 -37.23 -78.04 4.22
CA ALA A 521 -36.33 -77.96 5.39
C ALA A 521 -35.03 -78.81 5.22
N SER A 522 -35.08 -79.92 4.49
CA SER A 522 -33.92 -80.76 4.17
C SER A 522 -33.03 -80.24 3.04
N GLY A 523 -33.35 -79.11 2.42
CA GLY A 523 -32.56 -78.52 1.32
C GLY A 523 -32.94 -78.98 -0.09
N GLU A 524 -33.99 -79.79 -0.26
CA GLU A 524 -34.47 -80.24 -1.59
C GLU A 524 -35.33 -79.14 -2.24
N ILE A 525 -35.02 -78.79 -3.49
CA ILE A 525 -35.78 -77.82 -4.29
C ILE A 525 -37.01 -78.51 -4.90
N VAL A 526 -38.20 -77.97 -4.64
CA VAL A 526 -39.47 -78.49 -5.16
C VAL A 526 -39.94 -77.65 -6.34
N GLU A 527 -39.59 -78.09 -7.55
CA GLU A 527 -39.84 -77.36 -8.81
C GLU A 527 -41.32 -77.18 -9.14
N ASP A 528 -42.16 -78.18 -8.86
CA ASP A 528 -43.63 -78.10 -9.06
C ASP A 528 -44.30 -77.04 -8.14
N GLY A 529 -43.56 -76.61 -7.11
CA GLY A 529 -43.92 -75.55 -6.20
C GLY A 529 -45.11 -75.85 -5.30
N GLU A 530 -45.60 -74.82 -4.63
CA GLU A 530 -46.80 -74.83 -3.80
C GLU A 530 -47.60 -73.55 -4.05
N THR A 531 -48.92 -73.59 -3.83
CA THR A 531 -49.78 -72.43 -4.10
C THR A 531 -49.30 -71.18 -3.36
N VAL A 532 -49.19 -70.05 -4.07
CA VAL A 532 -48.59 -68.79 -3.59
C VAL A 532 -49.18 -68.23 -2.28
N VAL A 533 -50.40 -68.62 -1.91
CA VAL A 533 -51.07 -68.19 -0.67
C VAL A 533 -50.67 -68.99 0.57
N ARG A 534 -49.90 -70.08 0.44
CA ARG A 534 -49.41 -70.86 1.58
C ARG A 534 -48.26 -70.12 2.24
N ALA A 535 -48.24 -70.05 3.57
CA ALA A 535 -47.08 -69.47 4.25
C ALA A 535 -45.90 -70.46 4.19
N LYS A 536 -44.72 -69.94 3.84
CA LYS A 536 -43.43 -70.62 3.98
C LYS A 536 -42.40 -69.62 4.50
N GLY A 537 -41.26 -70.13 4.94
CA GLY A 537 -40.13 -69.34 5.43
C GLY A 537 -39.63 -68.34 4.39
N VAL A 538 -39.25 -67.16 4.86
CA VAL A 538 -38.64 -66.10 4.05
C VAL A 538 -37.17 -66.01 4.43
N ARG A 539 -36.27 -66.28 3.47
CA ARG A 539 -34.82 -66.17 3.65
C ARG A 539 -34.26 -65.10 2.71
N PRO A 540 -34.24 -63.82 3.12
CA PRO A 540 -33.78 -62.73 2.28
C PRO A 540 -32.29 -62.82 1.95
N CYS A 541 -31.94 -62.23 0.81
CA CYS A 541 -30.59 -62.00 0.35
C CYS A 541 -30.32 -60.50 0.22
N ILE A 542 -29.10 -60.08 0.53
CA ILE A 542 -28.62 -58.69 0.38
C ILE A 542 -27.18 -58.67 -0.12
N TRP A 543 -26.87 -57.69 -0.97
CA TRP A 543 -25.50 -57.33 -1.31
C TRP A 543 -25.04 -56.17 -0.43
N ILE A 544 -23.92 -56.31 0.26
CA ILE A 544 -23.32 -55.26 1.09
C ILE A 544 -22.05 -54.73 0.40
N ASN A 545 -21.91 -53.42 0.30
CA ASN A 545 -20.70 -52.73 -0.13
C ASN A 545 -19.64 -52.72 0.99
N LEU A 546 -18.39 -52.98 0.62
CA LEU A 546 -17.23 -53.01 1.53
C LEU A 546 -16.31 -51.80 1.37
N LYS A 547 -16.60 -50.88 0.45
CA LYS A 547 -15.82 -49.67 0.14
C LYS A 547 -16.45 -48.38 0.63
#